data_AF-A0A7S3KI54-F1
#
_entry.id   AF-A0A7S3KI54-F1
#
_cell.length_a   1.000
_cell.length_b   1.000
_cell.length_c   1.000
_cell.angle_alpha   90.00
_cell.angle_beta   90.00
_cell.angle_gamma   90.00
#
_symmetry.space_group_name_H-M   'P 1'
#
loop_
_entity.id
_entity.type
_entity.pdbx_description
1 polymer ?
#
loop_
_entity_poly.entity_id
_entity_poly.type
_entity_poly.pdbx_seq_one_letter_code
_entity_poly.pdbx_strand_id
1 'polypeptide(L)'
;MIDKSLNLIEERKDEDQLRDINKDKMDDCKDDDYQISKLENLLERRPFLLSNTNLRQNPSNVYEWLNRVKLYEGNNEMKIQTYLEAIHQIDPSKAYGKAGK
;
A
#
# COMPACT_ATOMS: atom_id res chain seq x y z
N MET A 1 9.53 14.59 60.26
CA MET A 1 8.99 15.56 59.27
C MET A 1 9.67 15.45 57.90
N ILE A 2 10.77 14.70 57.74
CA ILE A 2 11.57 14.62 56.50
C ILE A 2 11.16 13.41 55.62
N ASP A 3 10.77 12.28 56.21
CA ASP A 3 10.40 11.06 55.47
C ASP A 3 9.18 11.22 54.55
N LYS A 4 8.20 12.06 54.94
CA LYS A 4 7.00 12.29 54.14
C LYS A 4 7.31 13.06 52.85
N SER A 5 8.34 13.90 52.87
CA SER A 5 8.80 14.69 51.72
C SER A 5 9.62 13.84 50.75
N LEU A 6 10.41 12.90 51.27
CA LEU A 6 11.21 11.96 50.50
C LEU A 6 10.32 10.98 49.70
N ASN A 7 9.31 10.39 50.34
CA ASN A 7 8.31 9.57 49.64
C ASN A 7 7.59 10.36 48.53
N LEU A 8 7.24 11.62 48.79
CA LEU A 8 6.55 12.47 47.82
C LEU A 8 7.42 12.88 46.62
N ILE A 9 8.75 12.77 46.75
CA ILE A 9 9.71 13.01 45.67
C ILE A 9 9.95 11.72 44.88
N GLU A 10 10.03 10.56 45.53
CA GLU A 10 10.12 9.26 44.86
C GLU A 10 8.86 8.96 44.04
N GLU A 11 7.67 9.13 44.62
CA GLU A 11 6.40 8.95 43.88
C GLU A 11 6.29 9.86 42.65
N ARG A 12 6.82 11.10 42.75
CA ARG A 12 6.84 12.03 41.61
C ARG A 12 7.87 11.64 40.55
N LYS A 13 9.03 11.10 40.94
CA LYS A 13 10.00 10.57 39.98
C LYS A 13 9.46 9.37 39.22
N ASP A 14 8.72 8.49 39.90
CA ASP A 14 8.10 7.32 39.28
C ASP A 14 7.00 7.74 38.29
N GLU A 15 6.19 8.76 38.62
CA GLU A 15 5.21 9.34 37.68
C GLU A 15 5.86 10.00 36.45
N ASP A 16 6.92 10.79 36.65
CA ASP A 16 7.62 11.45 35.56
C ASP A 16 8.28 10.42 34.63
N GLN A 17 8.89 9.37 35.17
CA GLN A 17 9.42 8.24 34.39
C GLN A 17 8.31 7.50 33.62
N LEU A 18 7.14 7.28 34.24
CA LEU A 18 6.01 6.61 33.58
C LEU A 18 5.45 7.47 32.42
N ARG A 19 5.47 8.80 32.54
CA ARG A 19 5.07 9.73 31.48
C ARG A 19 6.03 9.68 30.30
N ASP A 20 7.34 9.66 30.55
CA ASP A 20 8.34 9.57 29.49
C ASP A 20 8.27 8.22 28.74
N ILE A 21 8.12 7.10 29.46
CA ILE A 21 7.93 5.77 28.86
C ILE A 21 6.65 5.73 28.00
N ASN A 22 5.55 6.33 28.48
CA ASN A 22 4.32 6.39 27.70
C ASN A 22 4.47 7.28 26.47
N LYS A 23 5.24 8.37 26.55
CA LYS A 23 5.48 9.25 25.42
C LYS A 23 6.29 8.57 24.32
N ASP A 24 7.38 7.89 24.68
CA ASP A 24 8.19 7.12 23.73
C ASP A 24 7.36 5.99 23.09
N LYS A 25 6.57 5.26 23.88
CA LYS A 25 5.65 4.23 23.35
C LYS A 25 4.58 4.79 22.43
N MET A 26 4.06 5.99 22.73
CA MET A 26 3.06 6.64 21.88
C MET A 26 3.67 7.17 20.58
N ASP A 27 4.92 7.57 20.57
CA ASP A 27 5.61 8.01 19.36
C ASP A 27 6.01 6.81 18.49
N ASP A 28 6.51 5.71 19.07
CA ASP A 28 6.73 4.43 18.36
C ASP A 28 5.42 3.89 17.74
N CYS A 29 4.31 3.93 18.48
CA CYS A 29 3.00 3.46 18.00
C CYS A 29 2.48 4.29 16.80
N LYS A 30 2.73 5.60 16.78
CA LYS A 30 2.35 6.46 15.63
C LYS A 30 3.18 6.13 14.39
N ASP A 31 4.47 5.84 14.57
CA ASP A 31 5.34 5.43 13.47
C ASP A 31 4.92 4.08 12.91
N ASP A 32 4.48 3.15 13.77
CA ASP A 32 3.91 1.87 13.36
C ASP A 32 2.59 2.04 12.58
N ASP A 33 1.67 2.88 13.07
CA ASP A 33 0.41 3.17 12.38
C ASP A 33 0.63 3.78 10.99
N TYR A 34 1.63 4.66 10.86
CA TYR A 34 2.03 5.23 9.58
C TYR A 34 2.58 4.16 8.62
N GLN A 35 3.43 3.25 9.13
CA GLN A 35 3.95 2.14 8.34
C GLN A 35 2.85 1.19 7.89
N ILE A 36 1.91 0.85 8.78
CA ILE A 36 0.74 0.03 8.45
C ILE A 36 -0.10 0.71 7.36
N SER A 37 -0.40 2.00 7.51
CA SER A 37 -1.15 2.77 6.51
C SER A 37 -0.48 2.75 5.13
N LYS A 38 0.86 2.84 5.09
CA LYS A 38 1.64 2.74 3.85
C LYS A 38 1.55 1.34 3.23
N LEU A 39 1.61 0.29 4.05
CA LEU A 39 1.47 -1.09 3.59
C LEU A 39 0.07 -1.37 3.06
N GLU A 40 -0.97 -0.88 3.74
CA GLU A 40 -2.36 -0.99 3.29
C GLU A 40 -2.56 -0.34 1.92
N ASN A 41 -1.99 0.86 1.71
CA ASN A 41 -2.02 1.53 0.40
C ASN A 41 -1.38 0.70 -0.71
N LEU A 42 -0.27 0.01 -0.41
CA LEU A 42 0.40 -0.88 -1.36
C LEU A 42 -0.43 -2.13 -1.65
N LEU A 43 -1.09 -2.70 -0.63
CA LEU A 43 -1.94 -3.87 -0.77
C LEU A 43 -3.18 -3.55 -1.62
N GLU A 44 -3.80 -2.38 -1.43
CA GLU A 44 -4.92 -1.90 -2.24
C GLU A 44 -4.54 -1.78 -3.72
N ARG A 45 -3.32 -1.31 -4.00
CA ARG A 45 -2.83 -1.08 -5.37
C ARG A 45 -2.13 -2.29 -5.99
N ARG A 46 -1.89 -3.36 -5.22
CA ARG A 46 -1.23 -4.59 -5.67
C ARG A 46 -1.73 -5.10 -7.03
N PRO A 47 -3.05 -5.23 -7.30
CA PRO A 47 -3.50 -5.74 -8.59
C PRO A 47 -3.09 -4.83 -9.76
N PHE A 48 -3.15 -3.51 -9.59
CA PHE A 48 -2.69 -2.55 -10.60
C PHE A 48 -1.17 -2.59 -10.81
N LEU A 49 -0.41 -2.72 -9.71
CA LEU A 49 1.05 -2.83 -9.76
C LEU A 49 1.49 -4.10 -10.49
N LEU A 50 0.86 -5.23 -10.18
CA LEU A 50 1.14 -6.50 -10.86
C LEU A 50 0.83 -6.44 -12.35
N SER A 51 -0.28 -5.79 -12.71
CA SER A 51 -0.62 -5.54 -14.11
C SER A 51 0.44 -4.69 -14.81
N ASN A 52 0.90 -3.61 -14.15
CA ASN A 52 1.99 -2.78 -14.67
C ASN A 52 3.30 -3.57 -14.87
N THR A 53 3.68 -4.44 -13.94
CA THR A 53 4.92 -5.23 -14.08
C THR A 53 4.81 -6.22 -15.24
N ASN A 54 3.67 -6.89 -15.38
CA ASN A 54 3.44 -7.85 -16.47
C ASN A 54 3.48 -7.18 -17.84
N LEU A 55 2.87 -5.99 -17.98
CA LEU A 55 2.87 -5.24 -19.23
C LEU A 55 4.24 -4.66 -19.58
N ARG A 56 5.06 -4.29 -18.60
CA ARG A 56 6.46 -3.88 -18.84
C ARG A 56 7.34 -5.03 -19.31
N GLN A 57 7.12 -6.23 -18.77
CA GLN A 57 7.84 -7.43 -19.19
C GLN A 57 7.39 -7.91 -20.57
N ASN A 58 6.09 -7.95 -20.82
CA ASN A 58 5.52 -8.32 -22.12
C ASN A 58 4.38 -7.37 -22.51
N PRO A 59 4.68 -6.34 -23.32
CA PRO A 59 3.68 -5.36 -23.73
C PRO A 59 2.59 -5.95 -24.65
N SER A 60 2.87 -7.05 -25.34
CA SER A 60 1.93 -7.74 -26.23
C SER A 60 1.06 -8.80 -25.53
N ASN A 61 1.03 -8.82 -24.18
CA ASN A 61 0.23 -9.75 -23.41
C ASN A 61 -1.25 -9.30 -23.34
N VAL A 62 -2.07 -9.80 -24.27
CA VAL A 62 -3.50 -9.45 -24.38
C VAL A 62 -4.30 -9.85 -23.14
N TYR A 63 -3.95 -10.97 -22.50
CA TYR A 63 -4.65 -11.44 -21.31
C TYR A 63 -4.50 -10.47 -20.15
N GLU A 64 -3.31 -9.91 -19.97
CA GLU A 64 -3.06 -8.93 -18.91
C GLU A 64 -3.79 -7.60 -19.17
N TRP A 65 -3.80 -7.11 -20.41
CA TRP A 65 -4.59 -5.94 -20.79
C TRP A 65 -6.08 -6.12 -20.46
N LEU A 66 -6.64 -7.30 -20.73
CA LEU A 66 -8.03 -7.62 -20.37
C LEU A 66 -8.26 -7.69 -18.86
N ASN A 67 -7.31 -8.25 -18.10
CA ASN A 67 -7.39 -8.27 -16.64
C ASN A 67 -7.36 -6.85 -16.07
N ARG A 68 -6.51 -5.97 -16.61
CA ARG A 68 -6.44 -4.56 -16.21
C ARG A 68 -7.77 -3.83 -16.42
N VAL A 69 -8.44 -4.07 -17.54
CA VAL A 69 -9.78 -3.50 -17.80
C VAL A 69 -10.80 -3.97 -16.76
N LYS A 70 -10.73 -5.23 -16.33
CA LYS A 70 -11.59 -5.75 -15.26
C LYS A 70 -11.32 -5.04 -13.93
N LEU A 71 -10.08 -4.64 -13.64
CA LEU A 71 -9.78 -3.91 -12.39
C LEU A 71 -10.45 -2.54 -12.29
N TYR A 72 -10.77 -1.89 -13.41
CA TYR A 72 -11.43 -0.58 -13.42
C TYR A 72 -12.97 -0.67 -13.32
N GLU A 73 -13.52 -1.59 -12.52
CA GLU A 73 -14.98 -1.70 -12.36
C GLU A 73 -15.60 -0.35 -11.96
N GLY A 74 -16.69 0.03 -12.65
CA GLY A 74 -17.37 1.31 -12.44
C GLY A 74 -16.78 2.53 -13.15
N ASN A 75 -15.53 2.49 -13.65
CA ASN A 75 -14.93 3.60 -14.37
C ASN A 75 -14.75 3.30 -15.87
N ASN A 76 -15.72 3.72 -16.68
CA ASN A 76 -15.74 3.46 -18.12
C ASN A 76 -14.66 4.25 -18.89
N GLU A 77 -14.30 5.44 -18.44
CA GLU A 77 -13.28 6.28 -19.08
C GLU A 77 -11.91 5.60 -19.03
N MET A 78 -11.54 5.09 -17.86
CA MET A 78 -10.27 4.37 -17.67
C MET A 78 -10.21 3.06 -18.45
N LYS A 79 -11.35 2.38 -18.61
CA LYS A 79 -11.44 1.18 -19.47
C LYS A 79 -11.16 1.52 -20.93
N ILE A 80 -11.79 2.57 -21.44
CA ILE A 80 -11.59 3.02 -22.84
C ILE A 80 -10.13 3.42 -23.04
N GLN A 81 -9.55 4.20 -22.13
CA GLN A 81 -8.14 4.58 -22.20
C GLN A 81 -7.23 3.35 -22.23
N THR A 82 -7.48 2.37 -21.35
CA THR A 82 -6.70 1.13 -21.30
C THR A 82 -6.78 0.35 -22.61
N TYR A 83 -7.97 0.29 -23.23
CA TYR A 83 -8.13 -0.34 -24.55
C TYR A 83 -7.40 0.42 -25.65
N LEU A 84 -7.44 1.75 -25.64
CA LEU A 84 -6.70 2.57 -26.60
C LEU A 84 -5.19 2.32 -26.48
N GLU A 85 -4.66 2.35 -25.27
CA GLU A 85 -3.25 2.05 -24.99
C GLU A 85 -2.87 0.64 -25.46
N ALA A 86 -3.74 -0.34 -25.20
CA ALA A 86 -3.54 -1.72 -25.65
C ALA A 86 -3.43 -1.81 -27.19
N ILE A 87 -4.34 -1.17 -27.93
CA ILE A 87 -4.33 -1.17 -29.40
C ILE A 87 -3.05 -0.53 -29.95
N HIS A 88 -2.55 0.53 -29.30
CA HIS A 88 -1.30 1.18 -29.72
C HIS A 88 -0.05 0.35 -29.43
N GLN A 89 -0.06 -0.45 -28.36
CA GLN A 89 1.14 -1.12 -27.84
C GLN A 89 1.27 -2.59 -28.26
N ILE A 90 0.16 -3.26 -28.59
CA ILE A 90 0.15 -4.69 -28.94
C ILE A 90 0.55 -4.88 -30.40
N ASP A 91 1.62 -5.65 -30.62
CA ASP A 91 1.95 -6.22 -31.93
C ASP A 91 1.15 -7.52 -32.12
N PRO A 92 0.25 -7.61 -33.14
CA PRO A 92 -0.56 -8.81 -33.35
C PRO A 92 0.26 -10.08 -33.56
N SER A 93 1.43 -9.96 -34.20
CA SER A 93 2.34 -11.08 -34.49
C SER A 93 3.08 -11.61 -33.26
N LYS A 94 3.18 -10.82 -32.18
CA LYS A 94 3.82 -11.20 -30.91
C LYS A 94 2.80 -11.39 -29.78
N ALA A 95 1.51 -11.32 -30.11
CA ALA A 95 0.44 -11.40 -29.15
C ALA A 95 0.50 -12.77 -28.44
N TYR A 96 0.67 -12.74 -27.12
CA TYR A 96 0.65 -13.93 -26.30
C TYR A 96 -0.76 -14.11 -25.70
N GLY A 97 -1.37 -15.25 -26.00
CA GLY A 97 -2.70 -15.61 -25.52
C GLY A 97 -3.18 -16.84 -26.29
N LYS A 98 -4.00 -17.68 -25.64
CA LYS A 98 -4.67 -18.76 -26.38
C LYS A 98 -5.52 -18.12 -27.48
N ALA A 99 -5.16 -18.36 -28.73
CA ALA A 99 -6.16 -18.35 -29.80
C ALA A 99 -7.29 -19.27 -29.31
N GLY A 100 -8.50 -18.73 -29.20
CA GLY A 100 -9.64 -19.46 -28.70
C GLY A 100 -9.74 -20.82 -29.40
N LYS A 101 -10.03 -21.86 -28.61
CA LYS A 101 -10.55 -23.11 -29.17
C LYS A 101 -11.86 -22.83 -29.90
#